data_AF-U5YNZ0-F1
#
_entry.id   AF-U5YNZ0-F1
#
_cell.length_a   1.000
_cell.length_b   1.000
_cell.length_c   1.000
_cell.angle_alpha   90.00
_cell.angle_beta   90.00
_cell.angle_gamma   90.00
#
_symmetry.space_group_name_H-M   'P 1'
#
loop_
_entity.id
_entity.type
_entity.pdbx_description
1 polymer ?
#
loop_
_entity_poly.entity_id
_entity_poly.type
_entity_poly.pdbx_seq_one_letter_code
_entity_poly.pdbx_strand_id
1 'polypeptide(L)'
;AGVCIEDKIFPKRNSFRPGQSLADAGEFAAKIEAAVAARRDPNFCVIARLESLIAGHGLDDAIERGEMYAHAGADLVLIHSKAPSPVEIEAFAARWRRAGQTVPLAIVPTSYPDLELNRLDKGIKLVIYANHMMRA
;
A
#
# COMPACT_ATOMS: atom_id res chain seq x y z
N ALA A 1 15.57 -6.63 -2.91
CA ALA A 1 15.20 -6.47 -1.48
C ALA A 1 14.77 -5.01 -1.28
N GLY A 2 14.06 -4.69 -0.20
CA GLY A 2 13.54 -3.33 -0.05
C GLY A 2 12.98 -3.04 1.34
N VAL A 3 12.45 -1.83 1.49
CA VAL A 3 11.77 -1.37 2.71
C VAL A 3 10.32 -1.01 2.37
N CYS A 4 9.42 -1.29 3.31
CA CYS A 4 8.03 -0.86 3.23
C CYS A 4 7.74 0.10 4.39
N ILE A 5 7.34 1.31 4.05
CA ILE A 5 7.05 2.39 5.00
C ILE A 5 5.57 2.73 4.85
N GLU A 6 4.85 2.95 5.96
CA GLU A 6 3.42 3.28 5.94
C GLU A 6 3.15 4.73 6.31
N ASP A 7 2.05 5.27 5.79
CA ASP A 7 1.63 6.67 5.93
C ASP A 7 0.91 6.99 7.25
N LYS A 8 1.24 6.27 8.32
CA LYS A 8 0.75 6.57 9.69
C LYS A 8 1.64 7.57 10.41
N ILE A 9 1.07 8.27 11.38
CA ILE A 9 1.86 8.99 12.37
C ILE A 9 2.65 8.02 13.25
N PHE A 10 3.83 8.44 13.68
CA PHE A 10 4.63 7.71 14.65
C PHE A 10 4.14 8.00 16.09
N PRO A 11 4.13 7.02 17.01
CA PRO A 11 4.53 5.61 16.85
C PRO A 11 3.50 4.76 16.11
N LYS A 12 4.00 3.73 15.39
CA LYS A 12 3.17 2.80 14.61
C LYS A 12 2.11 2.13 15.48
N ARG A 13 0.85 2.19 15.01
CA ARG A 13 -0.26 1.39 15.54
C ARG A 13 -0.62 0.28 14.55
N ASN A 14 -0.85 -0.92 15.06
CA ASN A 14 -1.23 -2.06 14.24
C ASN A 14 -2.58 -1.82 13.52
N SER A 15 -2.68 -2.22 12.25
CA SER A 15 -3.83 -1.97 11.35
C SER A 15 -5.15 -2.58 11.83
N PHE A 16 -5.11 -3.58 12.71
CA PHE A 16 -6.32 -4.20 13.29
C PHE A 16 -6.85 -3.48 14.54
N ARG A 17 -6.14 -2.46 15.07
CA ARG A 17 -6.64 -1.66 16.19
C ARG A 17 -7.52 -0.49 15.72
N PRO A 18 -8.49 -0.02 16.52
CA PRO A 18 -9.21 1.22 16.23
C PRO A 18 -8.31 2.46 16.44
N GLY A 19 -8.75 3.61 15.92
CA GLY A 19 -8.05 4.89 16.13
C GLY A 19 -6.74 5.01 15.35
N GLN A 20 -6.85 4.83 14.03
CA GLN A 20 -5.75 5.04 13.09
C GLN A 20 -5.64 6.52 12.77
N SER A 21 -4.41 7.02 12.71
CA SER A 21 -4.14 8.41 12.35
C SER A 21 -3.05 8.40 11.28
N LEU A 22 -3.37 9.01 10.15
CA LEU A 22 -2.46 9.12 9.02
C LEU A 22 -1.62 10.37 9.17
N ALA A 23 -0.38 10.31 8.69
CA ALA A 23 0.42 11.48 8.46
C ALA A 23 -0.22 12.34 7.36
N ASP A 24 0.18 13.61 7.33
CA ASP A 24 -0.11 14.45 6.18
C ASP A 24 0.43 13.78 4.90
N ALA A 25 -0.34 13.86 3.81
CA ALA A 25 0.03 13.19 2.57
C ALA A 25 1.33 13.76 2.00
N GLY A 26 1.51 15.08 2.05
CA GLY A 26 2.73 15.76 1.60
C GLY A 26 3.94 15.42 2.46
N GLU A 27 3.76 15.37 3.79
CA GLU A 27 4.81 14.91 4.71
C GLU A 27 5.28 13.48 4.37
N PHE A 28 4.34 12.57 4.11
CA PHE A 28 4.69 11.21 3.76
C PHE A 28 5.31 11.09 2.37
N ALA A 29 4.84 11.86 1.39
CA ALA A 29 5.47 11.94 0.08
C ALA A 29 6.93 12.41 0.18
N ALA A 30 7.21 13.48 0.94
CA ALA A 30 8.57 13.94 1.19
C ALA A 30 9.46 12.88 1.88
N LYS A 31 8.87 12.03 2.72
CA LYS A 31 9.56 10.89 3.34
C LYS A 31 9.92 9.81 2.32
N ILE A 32 9.04 9.54 1.35
CA ILE A 32 9.35 8.64 0.23
C ILE A 32 10.46 9.24 -0.64
N GLU A 33 10.37 10.52 -1.01
CA GLU A 33 11.42 11.21 -1.77
C GLU A 33 12.78 11.13 -1.05
N ALA A 34 12.80 11.37 0.26
CA ALA A 34 14.01 11.25 1.07
C ALA A 34 14.58 9.82 1.09
N ALA A 35 13.71 8.81 1.19
CA ALA A 35 14.13 7.40 1.14
C ALA A 35 14.71 7.02 -0.23
N VAL A 36 14.09 7.50 -1.31
CA VAL A 36 14.56 7.31 -2.69
C VAL A 36 15.88 8.04 -2.92
N ALA A 37 16.03 9.27 -2.42
CA ALA A 37 17.26 10.06 -2.54
C ALA A 37 18.44 9.45 -1.74
N ALA A 38 18.16 8.81 -0.60
CA ALA A 38 19.17 8.12 0.20
C ALA A 38 19.58 6.75 -0.36
N ARG A 39 18.90 6.25 -1.40
CA ARG A 39 19.16 4.95 -2.02
C ARG A 39 20.55 4.92 -2.65
N ARG A 40 21.37 3.95 -2.21
CA ARG A 40 22.72 3.72 -2.75
C ARG A 40 22.78 2.62 -3.82
N ASP A 41 21.94 1.61 -3.68
CA ASP A 41 21.79 0.53 -4.66
C ASP A 41 20.52 0.78 -5.49
N PRO A 42 20.62 0.98 -6.83
CA PRO A 42 19.45 1.22 -7.67
C PRO A 42 18.44 0.06 -7.68
N ASN A 43 18.83 -1.14 -7.25
CA ASN A 43 17.94 -2.30 -7.15
C ASN A 43 17.22 -2.40 -5.79
N PHE A 44 17.51 -1.48 -4.86
CA PHE A 44 16.82 -1.43 -3.57
C PHE A 44 15.44 -0.78 -3.75
N CYS A 45 14.37 -1.48 -3.36
CA CYS A 45 13.00 -1.00 -3.53
C CYS A 45 12.49 -0.22 -2.31
N VAL A 46 11.82 0.90 -2.56
CA VAL A 46 11.06 1.67 -1.58
C VAL A 46 9.57 1.46 -1.87
N ILE A 47 8.86 0.88 -0.90
CA ILE A 47 7.43 0.56 -1.01
C ILE A 47 6.64 1.51 -0.11
N ALA A 48 5.74 2.28 -0.70
CA ALA A 48 4.81 3.14 0.02
C ALA A 48 3.54 2.35 0.38
N ARG A 49 3.27 2.17 1.67
CA ARG A 49 2.09 1.47 2.18
C ARG A 49 1.01 2.44 2.59
N LEU A 50 -0.13 2.33 1.93
CA LEU A 50 -1.34 3.13 2.16
C LEU A 50 -2.18 2.50 3.27
N GLU A 51 -2.56 3.30 4.26
CA GLU A 51 -3.45 2.89 5.33
C GLU A 51 -4.78 3.68 5.33
N SER A 52 -5.10 4.41 4.25
CA SER A 52 -6.39 5.11 4.05
C SER A 52 -7.62 4.25 4.29
N LEU A 53 -7.69 3.07 3.66
CA LEU A 53 -8.81 2.14 3.85
C LEU A 53 -8.83 1.58 5.28
N ILE A 54 -7.67 1.32 5.86
CA ILE A 54 -7.53 0.86 7.25
C ILE A 54 -8.04 1.91 8.24
N ALA A 55 -7.78 3.19 7.97
CA ALA A 55 -8.22 4.34 8.74
C ALA A 55 -9.67 4.76 8.46
N GLY A 56 -10.30 4.23 7.41
CA GLY A 56 -11.68 4.52 7.04
C GLY A 56 -11.87 5.81 6.25
N HIS A 57 -10.82 6.32 5.61
CA HIS A 57 -10.89 7.53 4.77
C HIS A 57 -11.49 7.26 3.37
N GLY A 58 -11.60 5.98 2.98
CA GLY A 58 -12.24 5.56 1.74
C GLY A 58 -11.31 5.52 0.53
N LEU A 59 -11.89 5.21 -0.63
CA LEU A 59 -11.15 4.93 -1.87
C LEU A 59 -10.57 6.19 -2.50
N ASP A 60 -11.27 7.33 -2.41
CA ASP A 60 -10.84 8.64 -2.94
C ASP A 60 -9.51 9.08 -2.34
N ASP A 61 -9.44 9.18 -1.01
CA ASP A 61 -8.20 9.48 -0.27
C ASP A 61 -7.09 8.46 -0.57
N ALA A 62 -7.42 7.16 -0.66
CA ALA A 62 -6.43 6.13 -0.94
C ALA A 62 -5.70 6.33 -2.28
N ILE A 63 -6.43 6.69 -3.34
CA ILE A 63 -5.83 6.88 -4.67
C ILE A 63 -5.08 8.19 -4.75
N GLU A 64 -5.62 9.28 -4.19
CA GLU A 64 -4.91 10.57 -4.14
C GLU A 64 -3.55 10.42 -3.46
N ARG A 65 -3.52 9.77 -2.28
CA ARG A 65 -2.29 9.45 -1.56
C ARG A 65 -1.39 8.50 -2.36
N GLY A 66 -1.97 7.45 -2.93
CA GLY A 66 -1.23 6.50 -3.75
C GLY A 66 -0.49 7.19 -4.89
N GLU A 67 -1.19 8.04 -5.65
CA GLU A 67 -0.65 8.78 -6.79
C GLU A 67 0.46 9.74 -6.33
N MET A 68 0.24 10.44 -5.22
CA MET A 68 1.27 11.30 -4.63
C MET A 68 2.54 10.51 -4.26
N TYR A 69 2.40 9.30 -3.69
CA TYR A 69 3.55 8.48 -3.29
C TYR A 69 4.24 7.82 -4.48
N ALA A 70 3.50 7.48 -5.53
CA ALA A 70 4.06 7.06 -6.81
C ALA A 70 4.85 8.20 -7.47
N HIS A 71 4.32 9.42 -7.48
CA HIS A 71 5.02 10.61 -7.99
C HIS A 71 6.27 10.97 -7.18
N ALA A 72 6.25 10.74 -5.86
CA ALA A 72 7.42 10.85 -4.98
C ALA A 72 8.52 9.80 -5.27
N GLY A 73 8.27 8.84 -6.15
CA GLY A 73 9.25 7.86 -6.61
C GLY A 73 9.19 6.49 -5.92
N ALA A 74 8.08 6.16 -5.25
CA ALA A 74 7.89 4.80 -4.73
C ALA A 74 7.95 3.76 -5.86
N ASP A 75 8.73 2.70 -5.67
CA ASP A 75 8.87 1.62 -6.66
C ASP A 75 7.62 0.71 -6.67
N LEU A 76 6.94 0.59 -5.52
CA LEU A 76 5.65 -0.08 -5.39
C LEU A 76 4.73 0.70 -4.45
N VAL A 77 3.43 0.60 -4.69
CA VAL A 77 2.39 1.02 -3.75
C VAL A 77 1.71 -0.20 -3.16
N LEU A 78 1.75 -0.34 -1.84
CA LEU A 78 1.05 -1.39 -1.10
C LEU A 78 -0.30 -0.85 -0.62
N ILE A 79 -1.37 -1.31 -1.22
CA ILE A 79 -2.74 -1.01 -0.77
C ILE A 79 -3.20 -2.09 0.22
N HIS A 80 -3.67 -1.66 1.39
CA HIS A 80 -4.11 -2.57 2.43
C HIS A 80 -5.56 -2.33 2.83
N SER A 81 -6.30 -3.43 3.00
CA SER A 81 -7.65 -3.45 3.55
C SER A 81 -7.73 -4.47 4.67
N LYS A 82 -8.60 -4.18 5.65
CA LYS A 82 -8.99 -5.12 6.72
C LYS A 82 -10.38 -5.72 6.50
N ALA A 83 -11.06 -5.36 5.41
CA ALA A 83 -12.35 -5.95 5.05
C ALA A 83 -12.19 -7.45 4.78
N PRO A 84 -13.23 -8.27 5.04
CA PRO A 84 -13.17 -9.70 4.77
C PRO A 84 -13.25 -10.06 3.28
N SER A 85 -13.43 -9.06 2.41
CA SER A 85 -13.65 -9.23 0.97
C SER A 85 -12.64 -8.40 0.17
N PRO A 86 -12.20 -8.88 -1.00
CA PRO A 86 -11.21 -8.18 -1.83
C PRO A 86 -11.77 -6.96 -2.59
N VAL A 87 -13.06 -6.65 -2.45
CA VAL A 87 -13.75 -5.60 -3.24
C VAL A 87 -13.04 -4.25 -3.19
N GLU A 88 -12.56 -3.81 -2.02
CA GLU A 88 -11.85 -2.52 -1.91
C GLU A 88 -10.53 -2.53 -2.69
N ILE A 89 -9.83 -3.66 -2.69
CA ILE A 89 -8.55 -3.83 -3.40
C ILE A 89 -8.79 -3.89 -4.92
N GLU A 90 -9.83 -4.61 -5.35
CA GLU A 90 -10.24 -4.68 -6.75
C GLU A 90 -10.64 -3.28 -7.28
N ALA A 91 -11.42 -2.53 -6.49
CA ALA A 91 -11.83 -1.17 -6.83
C ALA A 91 -10.63 -0.21 -6.93
N PHE A 92 -9.68 -0.31 -6.00
CA PHE A 92 -8.43 0.45 -6.04
C PHE A 92 -7.62 0.12 -7.29
N ALA A 93 -7.35 -1.15 -7.55
CA ALA A 93 -6.54 -1.57 -8.70
C ALA A 93 -7.16 -1.14 -10.04
N ALA A 94 -8.48 -1.26 -10.17
CA ALA A 94 -9.21 -0.81 -11.36
C ALA A 94 -9.12 0.71 -11.57
N ARG A 95 -9.17 1.52 -10.50
CA ARG A 95 -9.05 2.98 -10.62
C ARG A 95 -7.61 3.42 -10.85
N TRP A 96 -6.65 2.79 -10.16
CA TRP A 96 -5.21 2.98 -10.36
C TRP A 96 -4.82 2.82 -11.84
N ARG A 97 -5.28 1.73 -12.47
CA ARG A 97 -5.02 1.49 -13.89
C ARG A 97 -5.72 2.51 -14.79
N ARG A 98 -6.98 2.87 -14.51
CA ARG A 98 -7.72 3.86 -15.31
C ARG A 98 -7.09 5.25 -15.26
N ALA A 99 -6.44 5.60 -14.15
CA ALA A 99 -5.64 6.81 -14.01
C ALA A 99 -4.32 6.77 -14.81
N GLY A 100 -3.99 5.64 -15.44
CA GLY A 100 -2.78 5.47 -16.23
C GLY A 100 -1.52 5.22 -15.39
N GLN A 101 -1.66 4.92 -14.09
CA GLN A 101 -0.50 4.66 -13.24
C GLN A 101 0.22 3.37 -13.62
N THR A 102 1.54 3.47 -13.69
CA THR A 102 2.43 2.37 -14.09
C THR A 102 3.16 1.75 -12.90
N VAL A 103 3.18 2.43 -11.75
CA VAL A 103 3.79 1.90 -10.53
C VAL A 103 3.03 0.64 -10.07
N PRO A 104 3.72 -0.50 -9.90
CA PRO A 104 3.07 -1.76 -9.55
C PRO A 104 2.52 -1.78 -8.12
N LEU A 105 1.47 -2.57 -7.92
CA LEU A 105 0.79 -2.72 -6.64
C LEU A 105 1.25 -3.96 -5.87
N ALA A 106 1.29 -3.83 -4.55
CA ALA A 106 1.45 -4.92 -3.60
C ALA A 106 0.19 -5.07 -2.72
N ILE A 107 -0.14 -6.30 -2.32
CA ILE A 107 -1.31 -6.59 -1.48
C ILE A 107 -0.98 -7.57 -0.36
N VAL A 108 -1.79 -7.54 0.71
CA VAL A 108 -1.66 -8.43 1.88
C VAL A 108 -3.02 -9.09 2.18
N PRO A 109 -3.36 -10.23 1.55
CA PRO A 109 -4.68 -10.86 1.65
C PRO A 109 -4.87 -11.66 2.96
N THR A 110 -4.46 -11.10 4.10
CA THR A 110 -4.64 -11.77 5.41
C THR A 110 -6.10 -11.79 5.84
N SER A 111 -6.86 -10.73 5.55
CA SER A 111 -8.29 -10.62 5.92
C SER A 111 -9.25 -11.14 4.85
N TYR A 112 -8.78 -11.29 3.61
CA TYR A 112 -9.55 -11.79 2.46
C TYR A 112 -8.79 -12.95 1.80
N PRO A 113 -8.62 -14.09 2.51
CA PRO A 113 -7.75 -15.19 2.09
C PRO A 113 -8.27 -15.94 0.85
N ASP A 114 -9.57 -15.87 0.58
CA ASP A 114 -10.23 -16.55 -0.56
C ASP A 114 -10.01 -15.82 -1.90
N LEU A 115 -9.17 -14.78 -1.92
CA LEU A 115 -8.81 -14.07 -3.14
C LEU A 115 -8.07 -15.00 -4.10
N GLU A 116 -8.75 -15.39 -5.18
CA GLU A 116 -8.14 -16.17 -6.25
C GLU A 116 -7.13 -15.31 -7.05
N LEU A 117 -5.92 -15.82 -7.25
CA LEU A 117 -4.84 -15.09 -7.93
C LEU A 117 -5.16 -14.77 -9.41
N ASN A 118 -6.00 -15.57 -10.05
CA ASN A 118 -6.49 -15.34 -11.43
C ASN A 118 -7.37 -14.09 -11.55
N ARG A 119 -7.98 -13.62 -10.44
CA ARG A 119 -8.78 -12.40 -10.37
C ARG A 119 -7.92 -11.15 -10.15
N LEU A 120 -6.63 -11.32 -9.85
CA LEU A 120 -5.75 -10.19 -9.61
C LEU A 120 -5.54 -9.38 -10.88
N ASP A 121 -5.69 -8.08 -10.72
CA ASP A 121 -5.35 -7.09 -11.73
C ASP A 121 -3.89 -7.25 -12.20
N LYS A 122 -3.62 -7.12 -13.51
CA LYS A 122 -2.25 -7.18 -14.05
C LYS A 122 -1.28 -6.14 -13.44
N GLY A 123 -1.79 -5.10 -12.79
CA GLY A 123 -1.02 -4.11 -12.03
C GLY A 123 -0.55 -4.58 -10.66
N ILE A 124 -1.16 -5.62 -10.08
CA ILE A 124 -0.70 -6.23 -8.83
C ILE A 124 0.46 -7.18 -9.16
N LYS A 125 1.65 -6.90 -8.61
CA LYS A 125 2.88 -7.66 -8.87
C LYS A 125 3.43 -8.38 -7.65
N LEU A 126 2.92 -8.07 -6.45
CA LEU A 126 3.39 -8.66 -5.20
C LEU A 126 2.22 -9.03 -4.28
N VAL A 127 2.20 -10.28 -3.81
CA VAL A 127 1.24 -10.79 -2.83
C VAL A 127 2.00 -11.25 -1.59
N ILE A 128 1.63 -10.74 -0.41
CA ILE A 128 2.36 -10.99 0.83
C ILE A 128 1.49 -11.81 1.80
N TYR A 129 1.93 -13.03 2.10
CA TYR A 129 1.33 -13.92 3.10
C TYR A 129 1.92 -13.66 4.50
N ALA A 130 1.52 -12.53 5.11
CA ALA A 130 2.28 -11.87 6.18
C ALA A 130 2.59 -12.68 7.45
N ASN A 131 1.70 -13.56 7.92
CA ASN A 131 1.80 -14.12 9.28
C ASN A 131 1.42 -15.61 9.40
N HIS A 132 1.28 -16.32 8.29
CA HIS A 132 0.76 -17.70 8.27
C HIS A 132 1.67 -18.67 9.03
N MET A 133 2.99 -18.58 8.81
CA MET A 133 3.96 -19.45 9.50
C MET A 133 4.03 -19.23 11.01
N MET A 134 3.71 -18.03 11.51
CA MET A 134 3.65 -17.76 12.95
C MET A 134 2.36 -18.26 13.61
N ARG A 135 1.32 -18.52 12.80
CA ARG A 135 0.02 -19.01 13.25
C ARG A 135 -0.11 -20.53 13.15
N ALA A 136 0.85 -21.19 12.50
CA ALA A 136 0.88 -22.62 12.22
C ALA A 136 1.26 -23.44 13.47
#